data_AF-A0A9X8RFF4-F1
#
_entry.id   AF-A0A9X8RFF4-F1
#
_cell.length_a   1.000
_cell.length_b   1.000
_cell.length_c   1.000
_cell.angle_alpha   90.00
_cell.angle_beta   90.00
_cell.angle_gamma   90.00
#
_symmetry.space_group_name_H-M   'P 1'
#
loop_
_entity.id
_entity.type
_entity.pdbx_description
1 polymer ?
#
loop_
_entity_poly.entity_id
_entity_poly.type
_entity_poly.pdbx_seq_one_letter_code
_entity_poly.pdbx_strand_id
1 'polypeptide(L)'
;AGIVSNIMVIVVSATAIGSFIIPSYDMGTAIRMLRFPMMLLAVMFGSTGIMIGAMTLIVHLISLESLGTPYASPLAPFRFADMKDSFIRFPLWKMITRPKSVRTIQSKRQGKPKRR
;
A
#
# COMPACT_ATOMS: atom_id res chain seq x y z
N ALA A 1 39.51 -4.97 10.60
CA ALA A 1 38.38 -4.17 11.10
C ALA A 1 37.90 -3.26 9.97
N GLY A 2 36.60 -3.24 9.64
CA GLY A 2 36.08 -2.46 8.49
C GLY A 2 35.34 -3.23 7.39
N ILE A 3 34.90 -4.48 7.64
CA ILE A 3 34.17 -5.29 6.64
C ILE A 3 32.75 -4.75 6.41
N VAL A 4 32.20 -4.00 7.37
CA VAL A 4 30.82 -3.47 7.32
C VAL A 4 30.84 -1.97 7.61
N SER A 5 30.21 -1.17 6.75
CA SER A 5 30.03 0.27 6.96
C SER A 5 29.00 0.53 8.07
N ASN A 6 29.26 1.50 8.95
CA ASN A 6 28.33 1.92 10.01
C ASN A 6 26.94 2.26 9.46
N ILE A 7 26.89 2.89 8.27
CA ILE A 7 25.63 3.24 7.59
C ILE A 7 24.83 1.97 7.24
N MET A 8 25.51 0.92 6.77
CA MET A 8 24.87 -0.34 6.41
C MET A 8 24.22 -1.02 7.62
N VAL A 9 24.90 -1.01 8.77
CA VAL A 9 24.38 -1.59 10.02
C VAL A 9 23.11 -0.88 10.46
N ILE A 10 23.08 0.45 10.39
CA ILE A 10 21.89 1.26 10.74
C ILE A 10 20.70 0.90 9.83
N VAL A 11 20.91 0.84 8.52
CA VAL A 11 19.85 0.53 7.53
C VAL A 11 19.30 -0.89 7.71
N VAL A 12 20.16 -1.89 7.91
CA VAL A 12 19.75 -3.29 8.11
C VAL A 12 18.97 -3.46 9.41
N SER A 13 19.42 -2.80 10.48
CA SER A 13 18.76 -2.88 11.80
C SER A 13 17.36 -2.25 11.78
N ALA A 14 17.21 -1.08 11.15
CA ALA A 14 15.91 -0.43 10.96
C ALA A 14 14.96 -1.30 10.12
N THR A 15 15.46 -1.92 9.06
CA THR A 15 14.67 -2.83 8.20
C THR A 15 14.22 -4.07 8.96
N ALA A 16 15.07 -4.64 9.81
CA ALA A 16 14.74 -5.80 10.62
C ALA A 16 13.65 -5.49 11.65
N ILE A 17 13.77 -4.36 12.36
CA ILE A 17 12.76 -3.92 13.33
C ILE A 17 11.41 -3.66 12.65
N GLY A 18 11.41 -2.97 11.49
CA GLY A 18 10.19 -2.70 10.73
C GLY A 18 9.48 -3.96 10.24
N SER A 19 10.21 -5.06 10.02
CA SER A 19 9.61 -6.34 9.61
C SER A 19 8.68 -6.95 10.67
N PHE A 20 8.79 -6.56 11.95
CA PHE A 20 7.91 -7.05 13.01
C PHE A 20 6.53 -6.39 13.05
N ILE A 21 6.30 -5.34 12.25
CA ILE A 21 4.99 -4.66 12.16
C ILE A 21 3.98 -5.52 11.39
N ILE A 22 4.45 -6.43 10.53
CA ILE A 22 3.59 -7.27 9.70
C ILE A 22 3.12 -8.47 10.54
N PRO A 23 1.83 -8.57 10.91
CA PRO A 23 1.33 -9.66 11.74
C PRO A 23 1.17 -10.98 10.95
N SER A 24 1.17 -10.93 9.62
CA SER A 24 0.94 -12.06 8.74
C SER A 24 2.25 -12.63 8.17
N TYR A 25 2.51 -13.91 8.46
CA TYR A 25 3.70 -14.61 8.00
C TYR A 25 3.79 -14.68 6.46
N ASP A 26 2.66 -14.92 5.79
CA ASP A 26 2.60 -15.01 4.33
C ASP A 26 3.02 -13.69 3.66
N MET A 27 2.65 -12.56 4.26
CA MET A 27 3.02 -11.24 3.75
C MET A 27 4.51 -10.96 3.96
N GLY A 28 5.09 -11.39 5.08
CA GLY A 28 6.53 -11.32 5.33
C GLY A 28 7.32 -12.16 4.31
N THR A 29 6.84 -13.36 4.00
CA THR A 29 7.46 -14.25 3.00
C THR A 29 7.33 -13.69 1.59
N ALA A 30 6.18 -13.11 1.24
CA ALA A 30 5.97 -12.46 -0.06
C ALA A 30 6.91 -11.26 -0.29
N ILE A 31 7.11 -10.41 0.73
CA ILE A 31 8.07 -9.29 0.64
C ILE A 31 9.50 -9.79 0.46
N ARG A 32 9.86 -10.90 1.10
CA ARG A 32 11.20 -11.51 0.93
C ARG A 32 11.37 -12.09 -0.47
N MET A 33 10.36 -12.78 -0.99
CA MET A 33 10.32 -13.28 -2.37
C MET A 33 10.52 -12.14 -3.38
N LEU A 34 9.80 -11.03 -3.19
CA LEU A 34 9.87 -9.84 -4.04
C LEU A 34 11.26 -9.16 -4.04
N ARG A 35 11.99 -9.27 -2.93
CA ARG A 35 13.32 -8.69 -2.80
C ARG A 35 14.34 -9.36 -3.73
N PHE A 36 14.21 -10.64 -4.04
CA PHE A 36 15.17 -11.35 -4.90
C PHE A 36 15.17 -10.82 -6.34
N PRO A 37 14.03 -10.68 -7.05
CA PRO A 37 13.99 -10.03 -8.36
C PRO A 37 14.52 -8.59 -8.35
N MET A 38 14.13 -7.80 -7.34
CA MET A 38 14.59 -6.41 -7.22
C MET A 38 16.11 -6.32 -7.02
N MET A 39 16.69 -7.22 -6.23
CA MET A 39 18.14 -7.30 -6.03
C MET A 39 18.87 -7.72 -7.30
N LEU A 40 18.30 -8.67 -8.06
CA LEU A 40 18.86 -9.12 -9.34
C LEU A 40 18.87 -7.98 -10.36
N LEU A 41 17.75 -7.25 -10.50
CA LEU A 41 17.67 -6.06 -11.36
C LEU A 41 18.66 -4.97 -10.93
N ALA A 42 18.83 -4.77 -9.61
CA ALA A 42 19.79 -3.82 -9.07
C ALA A 42 21.24 -4.20 -9.39
N VAL A 43 21.58 -5.48 -9.37
CA VAL A 43 22.93 -5.94 -9.69
C VAL A 43 23.21 -5.86 -11.20
N MET A 44 22.22 -6.14 -12.06
CA MET A 44 22.41 -6.09 -13.52
C MET A 44 22.46 -4.66 -14.08
N PHE A 45 21.58 -3.76 -13.61
CA PHE A 45 21.40 -2.42 -14.17
C PHE A 45 21.68 -1.28 -13.18
N GLY A 46 22.13 -1.59 -11.96
CA GLY A 46 22.36 -0.61 -10.91
C GLY A 46 21.07 0.07 -10.44
N SER A 47 21.15 1.38 -10.21
CA SER A 47 20.00 2.20 -9.79
C SER A 47 18.89 2.27 -10.85
N THR A 48 19.23 2.18 -12.13
CA THR A 48 18.24 2.20 -13.23
C THR A 48 17.35 0.96 -13.20
N GLY A 49 17.89 -0.21 -12.85
CA GLY A 49 17.13 -1.45 -12.67
C GLY A 49 16.15 -1.37 -11.50
N ILE A 50 16.53 -0.70 -10.41
CA ILE A 50 15.63 -0.46 -9.26
C ILE A 50 14.46 0.44 -9.68
N MET A 51 14.72 1.50 -10.46
CA MET A 51 13.65 2.40 -10.93
C MET A 51 12.66 1.68 -11.84
N ILE A 52 13.15 0.92 -12.83
CA ILE A 52 12.30 0.15 -13.74
C ILE A 52 11.53 -0.92 -12.96
N GLY A 53 12.20 -1.66 -12.08
CA GLY A 53 11.59 -2.66 -11.21
C GLY A 53 10.48 -2.07 -10.35
N ALA A 54 10.73 -0.91 -9.74
CA ALA A 54 9.73 -0.19 -8.94
C ALA A 54 8.52 0.23 -9.79
N MET A 55 8.73 0.75 -11.01
CA MET A 55 7.62 1.10 -11.90
C MET A 55 6.79 -0.13 -12.29
N THR A 56 7.43 -1.24 -12.68
CA THR A 56 6.71 -2.48 -13.01
C THR A 56 5.92 -3.02 -11.83
N LEU A 57 6.47 -2.90 -10.62
CA LEU A 57 5.82 -3.32 -9.39
C LEU A 57 4.56 -2.49 -9.09
N ILE A 58 4.65 -1.17 -9.28
CA ILE A 58 3.50 -0.27 -9.10
C ILE A 58 2.40 -0.60 -10.10
N VAL A 59 2.74 -0.82 -11.37
CA VAL A 59 1.75 -1.20 -12.39
C VAL A 59 1.08 -2.53 -12.04
N HIS A 60 1.86 -3.52 -11.58
CA HIS A 60 1.32 -4.80 -11.14
C HIS A 60 0.35 -4.66 -9.96
N LEU A 61 0.70 -3.84 -8.96
CA LEU A 61 -0.18 -3.54 -7.82
C LEU A 61 -1.50 -2.87 -8.23
N ILE A 62 -1.47 -1.97 -9.21
CA ILE A 62 -2.68 -1.30 -9.70
C ILE A 62 -3.57 -2.28 -10.47
N SER A 63 -2.98 -3.24 -11.18
CA SER A 63 -3.71 -4.29 -11.90
C SER A 63 -4.35 -5.33 -10.98
N LEU A 64 -3.90 -5.45 -9.73
CA LEU A 64 -4.50 -6.37 -8.76
C LEU A 64 -5.80 -5.76 -8.22
N GLU A 65 -6.90 -6.47 -8.44
CA GLU A 65 -8.21 -6.13 -7.86
C GLU A 65 -8.42 -6.92 -6.56
N SER A 66 -8.71 -6.21 -5.47
CA SER A 66 -9.16 -6.80 -4.20
C SER A 66 -10.66 -6.59 -4.05
N LEU A 67 -11.44 -7.68 -4.03
CA LEU A 67 -12.90 -7.68 -3.86
C LEU A 67 -13.64 -6.72 -4.82
N GLY A 68 -13.17 -6.65 -6.08
CA GLY A 68 -13.75 -5.79 -7.13
C GLY A 68 -13.35 -4.32 -7.05
N THR A 69 -12.38 -3.97 -6.21
CA THR A 69 -11.75 -2.64 -6.14
C THR A 69 -10.25 -2.75 -6.36
N PRO A 70 -9.62 -1.91 -7.21
CA PRO A 70 -8.18 -1.93 -7.39
C PRO A 70 -7.45 -1.77 -6.04
N TYR A 71 -6.38 -2.52 -5.82
CA TYR A 71 -5.61 -2.50 -4.56
C TYR A 71 -5.06 -1.10 -4.25
N ALA A 72 -4.85 -0.28 -5.27
CA ALA A 72 -4.43 1.12 -5.18
C ALA A 72 -5.60 2.12 -5.04
N SER A 73 -6.84 1.69 -4.87
CA SER A 73 -7.98 2.60 -4.61
C SER A 73 -7.77 3.32 -3.27
N PRO A 74 -7.76 4.67 -3.20
CA PRO A 74 -8.32 5.67 -4.12
C PRO A 74 -7.30 6.46 -4.96
N LEU A 75 -6.02 6.07 -4.95
CA LEU A 75 -4.96 6.68 -5.79
C LEU A 75 -5.12 6.30 -7.26
N ALA A 76 -5.54 5.06 -7.53
CA ALA A 76 -5.94 4.57 -8.85
C ALA A 76 -7.14 3.61 -8.68
N PRO A 77 -8.37 3.92 -9.12
CA PRO A 77 -8.82 5.11 -9.84
C PRO A 77 -8.92 6.35 -8.94
N PHE A 78 -8.48 7.50 -9.45
CA PHE A 78 -8.47 8.76 -8.72
C PHE A 78 -9.89 9.19 -8.30
N ARG A 79 -10.26 8.98 -7.03
CA ARG A 79 -11.61 9.26 -6.50
C ARG A 79 -11.52 10.14 -5.26
N PHE A 80 -11.63 11.46 -5.47
CA PHE A 80 -11.64 12.47 -4.40
C PHE A 80 -12.67 12.20 -3.28
N ALA A 81 -13.79 11.53 -3.59
CA ALA A 81 -14.82 11.19 -2.62
C ALA A 81 -14.37 10.16 -1.57
N ASP A 82 -13.47 9.24 -1.96
CA ASP A 82 -13.00 8.12 -1.11
C ASP A 82 -11.66 8.46 -0.41
N MET A 83 -10.95 9.52 -0.84
CA MET A 83 -9.73 10.01 -0.18
C MET A 83 -9.96 10.43 1.28
N LYS A 84 -11.16 10.93 1.58
CA LYS A 84 -11.56 11.30 2.95
C LYS A 84 -11.52 10.07 3.86
N ASP A 85 -11.92 8.89 3.40
CA ASP A 85 -11.92 7.71 4.26
C ASP A 85 -10.56 6.98 4.30
N SER A 86 -9.72 7.11 3.27
CA SER A 86 -8.44 6.40 3.17
C SER A 86 -7.24 7.11 3.81
N PHE A 87 -7.14 8.44 3.74
CA PHE A 87 -5.98 9.18 4.31
C PHE A 87 -6.25 9.75 5.70
N ILE A 88 -7.48 10.17 5.99
CA ILE A 88 -7.86 10.79 7.27
C ILE A 88 -9.19 10.21 7.73
N ARG A 89 -9.18 9.15 8.55
CA ARG A 89 -10.41 8.51 9.03
C ARG A 89 -11.38 9.53 9.67
N PHE A 90 -12.37 10.00 8.92
CA PHE A 90 -13.36 10.97 9.42
C PHE A 90 -14.31 10.30 10.44
N PRO A 91 -14.83 11.06 11.42
CA PRO A 91 -15.74 10.53 12.42
C PRO A 91 -17.02 9.97 11.76
N LEU A 92 -17.44 8.79 12.23
CA LEU A 92 -18.54 7.99 11.67
C LEU A 92 -19.85 8.77 11.51
N TRP A 93 -20.08 9.79 12.33
CA TRP A 93 -21.32 10.58 12.34
C TRP A 93 -21.45 11.52 11.13
N LYS A 94 -20.35 11.84 10.43
CA LYS A 94 -20.37 12.61 9.18
C LYS A 94 -20.41 11.72 7.92
N MET A 95 -20.32 10.40 8.07
CA MET A 95 -20.29 9.43 6.97
C MET A 95 -21.69 8.94 6.58
N ILE A 96 -22.47 9.81 5.93
CA ILE A 96 -23.87 9.53 5.55
C ILE A 96 -23.95 8.67 4.27
N THR A 97 -22.95 8.75 3.40
CA THR A 97 -22.88 8.04 2.11
C THR A 97 -21.82 6.93 2.17
N ARG A 98 -22.06 5.81 1.48
CA ARG A 98 -21.05 4.75 1.33
C ARG A 98 -19.96 5.20 0.35
N PRO A 99 -18.68 4.81 0.58
CA PRO A 99 -17.61 5.08 -0.38
C PRO A 99 -17.96 4.45 -1.73
N LYS A 100 -17.68 5.18 -2.80
CA LYS A 100 -18.05 4.77 -4.17
C LYS A 100 -17.15 3.64 -4.69
N SER A 101 -16.01 3.42 -4.04
CA SER A 101 -15.09 2.31 -4.31
C SER A 101 -15.82 0.97 -4.29
N VAL A 102 -16.60 0.72 -3.25
CA VAL A 102 -17.46 -0.46 -3.17
C VAL A 102 -18.64 -0.25 -4.12
N ARG A 103 -18.80 -1.09 -5.15
CA ARG A 103 -19.94 -1.09 -6.08
C ARG A 103 -21.26 -1.43 -5.35
N THR A 104 -21.74 -0.55 -4.47
CA THR A 104 -22.93 -0.79 -3.65
C THR A 104 -24.19 -0.38 -4.39
N ILE A 105 -25.20 -1.26 -4.40
CA ILE A 105 -26.54 -0.99 -4.94
C ILE A 105 -27.24 0.15 -4.17
N GLN A 106 -26.90 0.34 -2.89
CA GLN A 106 -27.44 1.39 -2.02
C GLN A 106 -26.37 2.41 -1.62
N SER A 107 -26.47 3.63 -2.13
CA SER A 107 -25.48 4.71 -1.92
C SER A 107 -25.56 5.36 -0.53
N LYS A 108 -26.71 5.28 0.15
CA LYS A 108 -26.91 5.86 1.48
C LYS A 108 -26.52 4.85 2.57
N ARG A 109 -25.59 5.24 3.45
CA ARG A 109 -25.15 4.42 4.59
C ARG A 109 -26.09 4.57 5.79
N GLN A 110 -26.55 5.79 6.05
CA GLN A 110 -27.47 6.13 7.14
C GLN A 110 -28.52 7.14 6.66
N GLY A 111 -29.73 7.09 7.23
CA GLY A 111 -30.72 8.16 7.09
C GLY A 111 -30.19 9.45 7.72
N LYS A 112 -30.58 10.61 7.19
CA LYS A 112 -30.15 11.92 7.72
C LYS A 112 -30.44 11.95 9.23
N PRO A 113 -29.47 12.32 10.10
CA PRO A 113 -29.76 12.48 11.51
C PRO A 113 -30.86 13.52 11.66
N LYS A 114 -31.96 13.13 12.31
CA LYS A 114 -33.11 14.00 12.59
C LYS A 114 -32.62 15.09 13.54
N ARG A 115 -32.34 16.29 13.00
CA ARG A 115 -32.11 17.49 13.82
C ARG A 115 -33.37 17.71 14.66
N ARG A 116 -33.25 17.48 15.97
CA ARG A 116 -34.10 18.11 16.98
C ARG A 116 -33.39 19.37 17.45
#